data_AF-K1X5N2-F1
#
_entry.id   AF-K1X5N2-F1
#
_cell.length_a   1.000
_cell.length_b   1.000
_cell.length_c   1.000
_cell.angle_alpha   90.00
_cell.angle_beta   90.00
_cell.angle_gamma   90.00
#
_symmetry.space_group_name_H-M   'P 1'
#
loop_
_entity.id
_entity.type
_entity.pdbx_description
1 polymer ?
#
loop_
_entity_poly.entity_id
_entity_poly.type
_entity_poly.pdbx_seq_one_letter_code
_entity_poly.pdbx_strand_id
1 'polypeptide(L)'
;MAPPKFPNGLNLYHIGFATLKYPELAPGLPVPLNNIVGALQHEPKLAQNHQVVQIASQYLDTLMAQQTSRDVATLNDPASDQYYFSRPLLLLNFLTANPDVCKRIAAHPALVNELVEKMLAPDFHDNMKAAARPSLGGFPPEDFADAFGSVLQFLSTMLLYQDLMPAVNPRLKDLIPKLGEWEKTYKHSRVAVIRDASARLVSQINGMNPPLISMMRKMQEGTLCCGVVSCTLRGADKLTVCGVCKIQRYCGKEHQKADWKYHKHICAKGLVEPAA
;
A
#
# COMPACT_ATOMS: atom_id res chain seq x y z
N MET A 1 -3.75 6.28 -22.85
CA MET A 1 -2.45 6.28 -22.16
C MET A 1 -1.32 6.56 -23.14
N ALA A 2 -0.35 7.41 -22.84
CA ALA A 2 1.01 7.04 -23.23
C ALA A 2 1.40 5.87 -22.31
N PRO A 3 2.24 4.91 -22.73
CA PRO A 3 2.79 3.92 -21.81
C PRO A 3 3.33 4.67 -20.58
N PRO A 4 3.08 4.18 -19.36
CA PRO A 4 3.51 4.88 -18.17
C PRO A 4 4.98 5.23 -18.24
N LYS A 5 5.28 6.48 -17.94
CA LYS A 5 6.62 6.88 -17.59
C LYS A 5 6.75 6.64 -16.09
N PHE A 6 7.18 5.44 -15.72
CA PHE A 6 7.75 5.26 -14.40
C PHE A 6 9.19 5.79 -14.40
N PRO A 7 9.69 6.29 -13.26
CA PRO A 7 11.05 6.80 -13.17
C PRO A 7 12.08 5.70 -13.49
N ASN A 8 13.28 6.10 -13.90
CA ASN A 8 14.46 5.21 -14.00
C ASN A 8 14.29 3.97 -14.89
N GLY A 9 13.46 4.04 -15.93
CA GLY A 9 13.22 2.89 -16.84
C GLY A 9 12.39 1.76 -16.21
N LEU A 10 11.77 2.00 -15.06
CA LEU A 10 10.87 1.05 -14.43
C LEU A 10 9.64 0.79 -15.31
N ASN A 11 9.02 -0.36 -15.11
CA ASN A 11 7.74 -0.71 -15.71
C ASN A 11 6.93 -1.55 -14.72
N LEU A 12 5.68 -1.85 -15.08
CA LEU A 12 4.80 -2.64 -14.22
C LEU A 12 5.35 -4.05 -13.96
N TYR A 13 6.06 -4.65 -14.91
CA TYR A 13 6.70 -5.95 -14.72
C TYR A 13 7.75 -5.91 -13.60
N HIS A 14 8.70 -4.97 -13.64
CA HIS A 14 9.72 -4.82 -12.60
C HIS A 14 9.10 -4.63 -11.20
N ILE A 15 8.05 -3.81 -11.11
CA ILE A 15 7.33 -3.56 -9.84
C ILE A 15 6.66 -4.84 -9.33
N GLY A 16 5.90 -5.54 -10.20
CA GLY A 16 5.22 -6.77 -9.84
C GLY A 16 6.18 -7.89 -9.48
N PHE A 17 7.26 -8.04 -10.24
CA PHE A 17 8.29 -9.06 -10.02
C PHE A 17 8.98 -8.86 -8.66
N ALA A 18 9.50 -7.66 -8.39
CA ALA A 18 10.15 -7.34 -7.11
C ALA A 18 9.19 -7.48 -5.91
N THR A 19 7.88 -7.46 -6.14
CA THR A 19 6.86 -7.67 -5.11
C THR A 19 6.51 -9.14 -4.91
N LEU A 20 6.24 -9.88 -5.99
CA LEU A 20 5.65 -11.22 -5.93
C LEU A 20 6.68 -12.35 -6.03
N LYS A 21 7.91 -12.06 -6.51
CA LYS A 21 8.99 -13.04 -6.71
C LYS A 21 10.14 -12.89 -5.72
N TYR A 22 9.96 -12.07 -4.69
CA TYR A 22 10.96 -11.89 -3.63
C TYR A 22 11.48 -13.23 -3.08
N PRO A 23 12.80 -13.38 -2.83
CA PRO A 23 13.85 -12.35 -2.89
C PRO A 23 14.47 -12.13 -4.28
N GLU A 24 13.93 -12.73 -5.34
CA GLU A 24 14.47 -12.58 -6.68
C GLU A 24 14.37 -11.12 -7.18
N LEU A 25 15.41 -10.68 -7.88
CA LEU A 25 15.44 -9.37 -8.53
C LEU A 25 15.05 -9.53 -10.00
N ALA A 26 14.27 -8.57 -10.50
CA ALA A 26 13.78 -8.62 -11.87
C ALA A 26 14.95 -8.59 -12.88
N PRO A 27 14.95 -9.47 -13.91
CA PRO A 27 15.93 -9.41 -14.97
C PRO A 27 15.96 -8.04 -15.66
N GLY A 28 17.15 -7.57 -16.04
CA GLY A 28 17.34 -6.30 -16.76
C GLY A 28 17.30 -5.03 -15.89
N LEU A 29 16.55 -5.03 -14.78
CA LEU A 29 16.52 -3.92 -13.81
C LEU A 29 16.43 -4.47 -12.37
N PRO A 30 17.55 -4.99 -11.82
CA PRO A 30 17.56 -5.73 -10.56
C PRO A 30 17.52 -4.78 -9.35
N VAL A 31 16.40 -4.09 -9.16
CA VAL A 31 16.20 -3.11 -8.08
C VAL A 31 15.16 -3.65 -7.10
N PRO A 32 15.44 -3.63 -5.78
CA PRO A 32 14.50 -4.12 -4.78
C PRO A 32 13.30 -3.17 -4.62
N LEU A 33 12.20 -3.70 -4.10
CA LEU A 33 10.92 -3.00 -4.05
C LEU A 33 10.95 -1.70 -3.23
N ASN A 34 11.69 -1.64 -2.12
CA ASN A 34 11.85 -0.42 -1.33
C ASN A 34 12.45 0.74 -2.13
N ASN A 35 13.48 0.47 -2.93
CA ASN A 35 14.09 1.46 -3.81
C ASN A 35 13.13 1.88 -4.92
N ILE A 36 12.36 0.95 -5.47
CA ILE A 36 11.30 1.24 -6.45
C ILE A 36 10.24 2.16 -5.84
N VAL A 37 9.69 1.80 -4.67
CA VAL A 37 8.68 2.61 -3.96
C VAL A 37 9.24 3.97 -3.59
N GLY A 38 10.49 4.04 -3.13
CA GLY A 38 11.18 5.30 -2.88
C GLY A 38 11.22 6.19 -4.12
N ALA A 39 11.57 5.66 -5.29
CA ALA A 39 11.54 6.43 -6.54
C ALA A 39 10.13 6.92 -6.88
N LEU A 40 9.10 6.08 -6.75
CA LEU A 40 7.70 6.44 -6.99
C LEU A 40 7.18 7.51 -6.01
N GLN A 41 7.71 7.55 -4.78
CA GLN A 41 7.34 8.56 -3.77
C GLN A 41 7.85 9.96 -4.11
N HIS A 42 8.96 10.08 -4.87
CA HIS A 42 9.56 11.36 -5.25
C HIS A 42 8.98 11.96 -6.54
N GLU A 43 8.12 11.21 -7.24
CA GLU A 43 7.45 11.70 -8.45
C GLU A 43 6.47 12.85 -8.14
N PRO A 44 6.31 13.82 -9.06
CA PRO A 44 5.30 14.87 -8.92
C PRO A 44 3.92 14.28 -8.66
N LYS A 45 3.14 14.90 -7.77
CA LYS A 45 1.90 14.30 -7.24
C LYS A 45 0.92 13.83 -8.33
N LEU A 46 0.81 14.57 -9.43
CA LEU A 46 -0.04 14.17 -10.56
C LEU A 46 0.47 12.87 -11.22
N ALA A 47 1.76 12.77 -11.50
CA ALA A 47 2.37 11.56 -12.08
C ALA A 47 2.21 10.37 -11.12
N GLN A 48 2.49 10.57 -9.84
CA GLN A 48 2.30 9.57 -8.80
C GLN A 48 0.85 9.06 -8.75
N ASN A 49 -0.16 9.94 -8.82
CA ASN A 49 -1.57 9.51 -8.81
C ASN A 49 -1.90 8.58 -9.99
N HIS A 50 -1.38 8.85 -11.18
CA HIS A 50 -1.54 7.94 -12.33
C HIS A 50 -0.78 6.62 -12.13
N GLN A 51 0.46 6.68 -11.64
CA GLN A 51 1.27 5.49 -11.37
C GLN A 51 0.60 4.56 -10.35
N VAL A 52 0.11 5.10 -9.23
CA VAL A 52 -0.64 4.36 -8.21
C VAL A 52 -1.87 3.68 -8.83
N VAL A 53 -2.65 4.40 -9.64
CA VAL A 53 -3.84 3.85 -10.29
C VAL A 53 -3.49 2.69 -11.23
N GLN A 54 -2.40 2.80 -11.99
CA GLN A 54 -2.00 1.73 -12.91
C GLN A 54 -1.49 0.50 -12.17
N ILE A 55 -0.62 0.69 -11.17
CA ILE A 55 -0.11 -0.41 -10.34
C ILE A 55 -1.26 -1.10 -9.62
N ALA A 56 -2.16 -0.35 -8.98
CA ALA A 56 -3.32 -0.90 -8.29
C ALA A 56 -4.31 -1.57 -9.27
N SER A 57 -4.53 -1.01 -10.45
CA SER A 57 -5.38 -1.64 -11.48
C SER A 57 -4.86 -3.00 -11.89
N GLN A 58 -3.55 -3.23 -11.82
CA GLN A 58 -2.92 -4.50 -12.16
C GLN A 58 -2.84 -5.47 -11.00
N TYR A 59 -2.35 -5.00 -9.85
CA TYR A 59 -1.85 -5.87 -8.80
C TYR A 59 -2.74 -5.97 -7.57
N LEU A 60 -3.69 -5.04 -7.35
CA LEU A 60 -4.39 -4.94 -6.06
C LEU A 60 -5.01 -6.26 -5.60
N ASP A 61 -5.78 -6.93 -6.48
CA ASP A 61 -6.45 -8.18 -6.12
C ASP A 61 -5.43 -9.31 -5.81
N THR A 62 -4.34 -9.41 -6.59
CA THR A 62 -3.27 -10.38 -6.35
C THR A 62 -2.54 -10.11 -5.04
N LEU A 63 -2.22 -8.84 -4.75
CA LEU A 63 -1.53 -8.45 -3.51
C LEU A 63 -2.38 -8.74 -2.28
N MET A 64 -3.67 -8.42 -2.34
CA MET A 64 -4.60 -8.72 -1.25
C MET A 64 -4.75 -10.22 -1.05
N ALA A 65 -4.93 -10.99 -2.13
CA ALA A 65 -5.04 -12.44 -2.06
C ALA A 65 -3.78 -13.10 -1.47
N GLN A 66 -2.59 -12.64 -1.88
CA GLN A 66 -1.33 -13.16 -1.32
C GLN A 66 -1.19 -12.78 0.15
N GLN A 67 -1.47 -11.54 0.53
CA GLN A 67 -1.26 -11.03 1.88
C GLN A 67 -2.14 -11.74 2.93
N THR A 68 -3.30 -12.26 2.51
CA THR A 68 -4.22 -13.01 3.38
C THR A 68 -4.13 -14.52 3.18
N SER A 69 -3.20 -15.01 2.36
CA SER A 69 -3.08 -16.45 2.09
C SER A 69 -2.37 -17.16 3.23
N ARG A 70 -2.93 -18.29 3.66
CA ARG A 70 -2.32 -19.21 4.63
C ARG A 70 -1.28 -20.13 4.00
N ASP A 71 -1.30 -20.27 2.68
CA ASP A 71 -0.41 -21.16 1.94
C ASP A 71 0.96 -20.51 1.67
N VAL A 72 1.08 -19.19 1.86
CA VAL A 72 2.34 -18.47 1.72
C VAL A 72 3.11 -18.58 3.05
N ALA A 73 3.94 -19.62 3.16
CA ALA A 73 4.70 -19.93 4.38
C ALA A 73 5.47 -18.71 4.92
N THR A 74 6.12 -17.93 4.05
CA THR A 74 6.92 -16.76 4.44
C THR A 74 6.11 -15.64 5.11
N LEU A 75 4.79 -15.58 4.91
CA LEU A 75 3.91 -14.59 5.58
C LEU A 75 3.39 -15.07 6.94
N ASN A 76 3.51 -16.37 7.20
CA ASN A 76 2.93 -17.06 8.36
C ASN A 76 4.00 -17.64 9.32
N ASP A 77 5.28 -17.61 8.94
CA ASP A 77 6.42 -18.04 9.78
C ASP A 77 7.12 -16.84 10.44
N PRO A 78 7.07 -16.67 11.78
CA PRO A 78 7.77 -15.59 12.47
C PRO A 78 9.29 -15.51 12.25
N ALA A 79 9.93 -16.59 11.82
CA ALA A 79 11.36 -16.60 11.47
C ALA A 79 11.64 -15.99 10.08
N SER A 80 10.61 -15.81 9.26
CA SER A 80 10.70 -15.23 7.92
C SER A 80 10.85 -13.71 7.96
N ASP A 81 11.68 -13.17 7.06
CA ASP A 81 11.87 -11.74 6.84
C ASP A 81 10.60 -11.04 6.29
N GLN A 82 9.66 -11.80 5.73
CA GLN A 82 8.37 -11.31 5.22
C GLN A 82 7.24 -11.32 6.26
N TYR A 83 7.43 -11.89 7.44
CA TYR A 83 6.33 -12.08 8.41
C TYR A 83 5.79 -10.77 8.96
N TYR A 84 6.69 -9.88 9.41
CA TYR A 84 6.32 -8.60 10.02
C TYR A 84 6.04 -7.51 8.98
N PHE A 85 6.80 -7.51 7.88
CA PHE A 85 6.66 -6.52 6.82
C PHE A 85 7.01 -7.09 5.44
N SER A 86 5.98 -7.60 4.77
CA SER A 86 6.11 -8.26 3.47
C SER A 86 6.22 -7.27 2.32
N ARG A 87 6.72 -7.74 1.16
CA ARG A 87 6.73 -6.96 -0.08
C ARG A 87 5.31 -6.61 -0.54
N PRO A 88 4.32 -7.52 -0.53
CA PRO A 88 2.94 -7.14 -0.83
C PRO A 88 2.41 -6.04 0.08
N LEU A 89 2.71 -6.10 1.39
CA LEU A 89 2.28 -5.07 2.34
C LEU A 89 2.97 -3.72 2.08
N LEU A 90 4.27 -3.71 1.75
CA LEU A 90 5.00 -2.51 1.34
C LEU A 90 4.34 -1.84 0.12
N LEU A 91 4.03 -2.62 -0.93
CA LEU A 91 3.39 -2.08 -2.12
C LEU A 91 1.96 -1.62 -1.82
N LEU A 92 1.17 -2.40 -1.07
CA LEU A 92 -0.18 -2.01 -0.66
C LEU A 92 -0.16 -0.69 0.11
N ASN A 93 0.78 -0.49 1.03
CA ASN A 93 0.93 0.76 1.76
C ASN A 93 1.14 1.96 0.84
N PHE A 94 2.03 1.84 -0.15
CA PHE A 94 2.20 2.87 -1.19
C PHE A 94 0.89 3.15 -1.95
N LEU A 95 0.14 2.10 -2.29
CA LEU A 95 -1.12 2.22 -3.04
C LEU A 95 -2.26 2.85 -2.23
N THR A 96 -2.19 2.87 -0.88
CA THR A 96 -3.18 3.55 -0.03
C THR A 96 -3.21 5.08 -0.19
N ALA A 97 -2.29 5.65 -0.98
CA ALA A 97 -2.41 7.03 -1.46
C ALA A 97 -3.66 7.26 -2.33
N ASN A 98 -4.29 6.18 -2.84
CA ASN A 98 -5.53 6.22 -3.59
C ASN A 98 -6.74 5.77 -2.73
N PRO A 99 -7.80 6.58 -2.62
CA PRO A 99 -8.94 6.26 -1.76
C PRO A 99 -9.77 5.06 -2.22
N ASP A 100 -9.80 4.71 -3.51
CA ASP A 100 -10.49 3.50 -3.98
C ASP A 100 -9.74 2.24 -3.55
N VAL A 101 -8.41 2.29 -3.52
CA VAL A 101 -7.58 1.22 -2.96
C VAL A 101 -7.90 1.04 -1.48
N CYS A 102 -7.96 2.12 -0.71
CA CYS A 102 -8.31 2.05 0.71
C CYS A 102 -9.69 1.42 0.94
N LYS A 103 -10.71 1.84 0.18
CA LYS A 103 -12.06 1.26 0.26
C LYS A 103 -12.06 -0.23 -0.06
N ARG A 104 -11.29 -0.65 -1.08
CA ARG A 104 -11.13 -2.06 -1.44
C ARG A 104 -10.46 -2.85 -0.33
N ILE A 105 -9.36 -2.36 0.26
CA ILE A 105 -8.69 -3.05 1.37
C ILE A 105 -9.61 -3.12 2.60
N ALA A 106 -10.31 -2.04 2.95
CA ALA A 106 -11.22 -2.01 4.09
C ALA A 106 -12.37 -3.05 3.97
N ALA A 107 -12.86 -3.31 2.75
CA ALA A 107 -13.84 -4.36 2.50
C ALA A 107 -13.32 -5.79 2.74
N HIS A 108 -12.01 -5.97 2.94
CA HIS A 108 -11.34 -7.24 3.22
C HIS A 108 -10.62 -7.18 4.59
N PRO A 109 -11.36 -7.24 5.70
CA PRO A 109 -10.85 -6.90 7.02
C PRO A 109 -9.78 -7.86 7.54
N ALA A 110 -9.68 -9.08 6.98
CA ALA A 110 -8.67 -10.07 7.36
C ALA A 110 -7.25 -9.48 7.33
N LEU A 111 -6.92 -8.68 6.30
CA LEU A 111 -5.60 -8.06 6.17
C LEU A 111 -5.27 -7.14 7.36
N VAL A 112 -6.23 -6.29 7.75
CA VAL A 112 -6.07 -5.36 8.86
C VAL A 112 -6.07 -6.09 10.19
N ASN A 113 -6.99 -7.05 10.36
CA ASN A 113 -7.18 -7.76 11.61
C ASN A 113 -6.00 -8.67 11.94
N GLU A 114 -5.41 -9.34 10.95
CA GLU A 114 -4.19 -10.14 11.12
C GLU A 114 -2.99 -9.28 11.47
N LEU A 115 -2.87 -8.09 10.87
CA LEU A 115 -1.81 -7.14 11.23
C LEU A 115 -1.96 -6.67 12.69
N VAL A 116 -3.19 -6.39 13.13
CA VAL A 116 -3.47 -6.06 14.53
C VAL A 116 -3.06 -7.20 15.46
N GLU A 117 -3.42 -8.45 15.15
CA GLU A 117 -3.00 -9.61 15.98
C GLU A 117 -1.47 -9.75 16.03
N LYS A 118 -0.77 -9.58 14.90
CA LYS A 118 0.70 -9.57 14.89
C LYS A 118 1.26 -8.49 15.81
N MET A 119 0.76 -7.26 15.72
CA MET A 119 1.21 -6.13 16.54
C MET A 119 0.90 -6.29 18.04
N LEU A 120 -0.14 -7.06 18.38
CA LEU A 120 -0.51 -7.37 19.76
C LEU A 120 0.39 -8.41 20.41
N ALA A 121 1.15 -9.19 19.64
CA ALA A 121 2.10 -10.15 20.20
C ALA A 121 3.06 -9.43 21.19
N PRO A 122 3.33 -10.01 22.37
CA PRO A 122 4.17 -9.37 23.39
C PRO A 122 5.51 -8.90 22.82
N ASP A 123 6.16 -9.79 22.06
CA ASP A 123 7.51 -9.61 21.53
C ASP A 123 7.52 -9.04 20.10
N PHE A 124 6.38 -8.52 19.60
CA PHE A 124 6.26 -8.04 18.21
C PHE A 124 7.37 -7.07 17.81
N HIS A 125 7.63 -6.05 18.65
CA HIS A 125 8.57 -4.99 18.32
C HIS A 125 10.02 -5.50 18.34
N ASP A 126 10.40 -6.23 19.38
CA ASP A 126 11.75 -6.79 19.51
C ASP A 126 12.03 -7.83 18.42
N ASN A 127 11.08 -8.73 18.15
CA ASN A 127 11.23 -9.72 17.10
C ASN A 127 11.24 -9.08 15.71
N MET A 128 10.38 -8.08 15.45
CA MET A 128 10.45 -7.32 14.20
C MET A 128 11.80 -6.64 14.06
N LYS A 129 12.36 -6.06 15.12
CA LYS A 129 13.68 -5.42 15.10
C LYS A 129 14.79 -6.43 14.82
N ALA A 130 14.74 -7.60 15.47
CA ALA A 130 15.72 -8.68 15.32
C ALA A 130 15.59 -9.48 14.02
N ALA A 131 14.45 -9.39 13.31
CA ALA A 131 14.21 -10.12 12.07
C ALA A 131 15.34 -9.87 11.05
N ALA A 132 15.84 -10.96 10.47
CA ALA A 132 16.86 -10.89 9.43
C ALA A 132 16.32 -10.12 8.22
N ARG A 133 17.14 -9.24 7.66
CA ARG A 133 16.83 -8.49 6.43
C ARG A 133 18.01 -8.65 5.50
N PRO A 134 17.91 -9.47 4.44
CA PRO A 134 19.04 -9.73 3.58
C PRO A 134 19.36 -8.49 2.74
N SER A 135 20.65 -8.29 2.45
CA SER A 135 21.06 -7.49 1.30
C SER A 135 20.62 -8.17 0.01
N LEU A 136 20.15 -7.39 -0.96
CA LEU A 136 19.75 -7.92 -2.26
C LEU A 136 20.69 -7.36 -3.32
N GLY A 137 21.54 -8.22 -3.89
CA GLY A 137 22.59 -7.78 -4.80
C GLY A 137 23.51 -6.74 -4.14
N GLY A 138 23.66 -5.58 -4.76
CA GLY A 138 24.44 -4.46 -4.22
C GLY A 138 23.68 -3.52 -3.27
N PHE A 139 22.42 -3.82 -2.94
CA PHE A 139 21.59 -2.95 -2.10
C PHE A 139 21.73 -3.32 -0.61
N PRO A 140 21.89 -2.32 0.27
CA PRO A 140 21.96 -2.57 1.72
C PRO A 140 20.66 -3.19 2.23
N PRO A 141 20.70 -3.89 3.37
CA PRO A 141 19.51 -4.44 3.97
C PRO A 141 18.55 -3.32 4.36
N GLU A 142 17.26 -3.64 4.38
CA GLU A 142 16.26 -2.68 4.83
C GLU A 142 16.43 -2.32 6.29
N ASP A 143 16.09 -1.08 6.64
CA ASP A 143 16.12 -0.62 8.01
C ASP A 143 14.81 -0.94 8.74
N PHE A 144 14.94 -1.39 9.99
CA PHE A 144 13.79 -1.68 10.84
C PHE A 144 12.86 -0.48 11.01
N ALA A 145 13.38 0.73 11.23
CA ALA A 145 12.56 1.90 11.54
C ALA A 145 11.69 2.31 10.34
N ASP A 146 12.21 2.17 9.11
CA ASP A 146 11.45 2.46 7.89
C ASP A 146 10.31 1.42 7.69
N ALA A 147 10.59 0.13 7.92
CA ALA A 147 9.59 -0.93 7.86
C ALA A 147 8.51 -0.77 8.95
N PHE A 148 8.91 -0.51 10.19
CA PHE A 148 8.00 -0.35 11.32
C PHE A 148 7.13 0.90 11.17
N GLY A 149 7.73 2.02 10.74
CA GLY A 149 6.98 3.23 10.39
C GLY A 149 5.95 2.97 9.29
N SER A 150 6.29 2.15 8.29
CA SER A 150 5.37 1.77 7.20
C SER A 150 4.19 0.93 7.70
N VAL A 151 4.42 -0.02 8.60
CA VAL A 151 3.35 -0.81 9.24
C VAL A 151 2.36 0.09 9.99
N LEU A 152 2.87 1.01 10.82
CA LEU A 152 2.03 1.94 11.59
C LEU A 152 1.26 2.88 10.66
N GLN A 153 1.92 3.41 9.63
CA GLN A 153 1.29 4.28 8.64
C GLN A 153 0.16 3.53 7.89
N PHE A 154 0.39 2.29 7.48
CA PHE A 154 -0.61 1.47 6.81
C PHE A 154 -1.85 1.27 7.69
N LEU A 155 -1.66 0.78 8.91
CA LEU A 155 -2.77 0.56 9.85
C LEU A 155 -3.53 1.86 10.10
N SER A 156 -2.82 2.96 10.28
CA SER A 156 -3.42 4.27 10.52
C SER A 156 -4.26 4.74 9.32
N THR A 157 -3.78 4.53 8.09
CA THR A 157 -4.57 4.83 6.89
C THR A 157 -5.81 3.94 6.81
N MET A 158 -5.72 2.66 7.19
CA MET A 158 -6.87 1.75 7.16
C MET A 158 -7.93 2.10 8.22
N LEU A 159 -7.54 2.54 9.42
CA LEU A 159 -8.50 3.00 10.42
C LEU A 159 -9.24 4.28 9.99
N LEU A 160 -8.71 5.06 9.04
CA LEU A 160 -9.51 6.11 8.40
C LEU A 160 -10.70 5.58 7.64
N TYR A 161 -10.80 4.28 7.33
CA TYR A 161 -11.88 3.62 6.59
C TYR A 161 -12.59 2.53 7.43
N GLN A 162 -12.47 2.60 8.75
CA GLN A 162 -12.97 1.57 9.66
C GLN A 162 -14.48 1.28 9.54
N ASP A 163 -15.31 2.30 9.30
CA ASP A 163 -16.76 2.15 9.07
C ASP A 163 -17.13 1.37 7.81
N LEU A 164 -16.19 1.21 6.87
CA LEU A 164 -16.36 0.38 5.68
C LEU A 164 -15.90 -1.06 5.89
N MET A 165 -15.30 -1.37 7.05
CA MET A 165 -14.87 -2.71 7.38
C MET A 165 -16.06 -3.53 7.90
N PRO A 166 -16.37 -4.70 7.30
CA PRO A 166 -17.43 -5.58 7.79
C PRO A 166 -17.20 -6.08 9.22
N ALA A 167 -15.93 -6.20 9.62
CA ALA A 167 -15.54 -6.62 10.96
C ALA A 167 -14.20 -6.01 11.34
N VAL A 168 -14.14 -5.35 12.50
CA VAL A 168 -12.90 -4.80 13.06
C VAL A 168 -12.43 -5.72 14.17
N ASN A 169 -11.10 -5.90 14.28
CA ASN A 169 -10.52 -6.72 15.33
C ASN A 169 -11.02 -6.24 16.73
N PRO A 170 -11.65 -7.11 17.54
CA PRO A 170 -12.21 -6.72 18.84
C PRO A 170 -11.14 -6.25 19.84
N ARG A 171 -9.90 -6.69 19.65
CA ARG A 171 -8.73 -6.35 20.48
C ARG A 171 -7.97 -5.13 19.97
N LEU A 172 -8.51 -4.38 19.00
CA LEU A 172 -7.85 -3.18 18.48
C LEU A 172 -7.45 -2.18 19.59
N LYS A 173 -8.27 -2.05 20.64
CA LYS A 173 -7.99 -1.19 21.80
C LYS A 173 -6.79 -1.64 22.63
N ASP A 174 -6.44 -2.92 22.59
CA ASP A 174 -5.29 -3.49 23.31
C ASP A 174 -3.95 -2.99 22.74
N LEU A 175 -3.94 -2.36 21.55
CA LEU A 175 -2.75 -1.72 20.98
C LEU A 175 -2.38 -0.40 21.66
N ILE A 176 -3.33 0.28 22.32
CA ILE A 176 -3.11 1.64 22.86
C ILE A 176 -1.87 1.73 23.77
N PRO A 177 -1.66 0.82 24.75
CA PRO A 177 -0.48 0.88 25.61
C PRO A 177 0.84 0.78 24.82
N LYS A 178 0.92 -0.15 23.87
CA LYS A 178 2.09 -0.34 23.00
C LYS A 178 2.34 0.90 22.13
N LEU A 179 1.30 1.48 21.54
CA LEU A 179 1.40 2.69 20.73
C LEU A 179 1.92 3.88 21.54
N GLY A 180 1.42 4.06 22.76
CA GLY A 180 1.88 5.13 23.67
C GLY A 180 3.31 4.93 24.16
N GLU A 181 3.77 3.68 24.31
CA GLU A 181 5.17 3.37 24.56
C GLU A 181 6.03 3.71 23.33
N TRP A 182 5.67 3.23 22.15
CA TRP A 182 6.42 3.49 20.92
C TRP A 182 6.49 4.97 20.56
N GLU A 183 5.42 5.74 20.78
CA GLU A 183 5.43 7.20 20.61
C GLU A 183 6.54 7.86 21.45
N LYS A 184 6.70 7.43 22.71
CA LYS A 184 7.74 7.94 23.62
C LYS A 184 9.13 7.47 23.20
N THR A 185 9.29 6.18 22.93
CA THR A 185 10.58 5.57 22.55
C THR A 185 11.13 6.20 21.26
N TYR A 186 10.28 6.51 20.29
CA TYR A 186 10.68 7.04 18.99
C TYR A 186 10.51 8.57 18.86
N LYS A 187 10.35 9.29 19.97
CA LYS A 187 10.15 10.77 19.99
C LYS A 187 11.20 11.53 19.17
N HIS A 188 12.44 11.05 19.18
CA HIS A 188 13.59 11.64 18.49
C HIS A 188 14.15 10.74 17.37
N SER A 189 13.36 9.79 16.88
CA SER A 189 13.75 8.92 15.76
C SER A 189 13.98 9.73 14.49
N ARG A 190 14.92 9.29 13.65
CA ARG A 190 15.07 9.81 12.27
C ARG A 190 13.80 9.62 11.43
N VAL A 191 13.03 8.56 11.75
CA VAL A 191 11.78 8.25 11.06
C VAL A 191 10.62 8.80 11.88
N ALA A 192 10.33 10.10 11.69
CA ALA A 192 9.27 10.81 12.43
C ALA A 192 7.89 10.12 12.31
N VAL A 193 7.66 9.39 11.23
CA VAL A 193 6.40 8.67 10.98
C VAL A 193 6.06 7.68 12.09
N ILE A 194 7.03 7.09 12.79
CA ILE A 194 6.75 6.14 13.88
C ILE A 194 5.99 6.84 14.99
N ARG A 195 6.55 7.96 15.50
CA ARG A 195 5.91 8.78 16.53
C ARG A 195 4.55 9.28 16.06
N ASP A 196 4.51 9.88 14.87
CA ASP A 196 3.31 10.55 14.36
C ASP A 196 2.18 9.55 14.06
N ALA A 197 2.50 8.37 13.53
CA ALA A 197 1.52 7.32 13.30
C ALA A 197 1.06 6.66 14.60
N SER A 198 1.94 6.44 15.58
CA SER A 198 1.55 5.92 16.90
C SER A 198 0.55 6.85 17.61
N ALA A 199 0.86 8.14 17.69
CA ALA A 199 -0.03 9.14 18.30
C ALA A 199 -1.40 9.22 17.58
N ARG A 200 -1.36 9.19 16.24
CA ARG A 200 -2.56 9.21 15.41
C ARG A 200 -3.40 7.94 15.59
N LEU A 201 -2.77 6.77 15.68
CA LEU A 201 -3.46 5.49 15.92
C LEU A 201 -4.19 5.49 17.27
N VAL A 202 -3.56 5.98 18.35
CA VAL A 202 -4.25 6.12 19.65
C VAL A 202 -5.51 6.98 19.51
N SER A 203 -5.41 8.11 18.81
CA SER A 203 -6.55 9.00 18.56
C SER A 203 -7.64 8.32 17.72
N GLN A 204 -7.25 7.56 16.68
CA GLN A 204 -8.15 6.79 15.81
C GLN A 204 -8.91 5.71 16.58
N ILE A 205 -8.20 4.93 17.41
CA ILE A 205 -8.76 3.82 18.17
C ILE A 205 -9.72 4.30 19.27
N ASN A 206 -9.42 5.44 19.91
CA ASN A 206 -10.31 6.05 20.89
C ASN A 206 -11.54 6.74 20.27
N GLY A 207 -11.61 6.77 18.94
CA GLY A 207 -12.67 7.42 18.19
C GLY A 207 -12.27 8.83 17.80
N MET A 208 -12.04 9.03 16.50
CA MET A 208 -11.93 10.39 15.94
C MET A 208 -13.31 10.98 15.68
N ASN A 209 -13.35 12.31 15.68
CA ASN A 209 -14.53 13.08 15.30
C ASN A 209 -15.02 12.65 13.88
N PRO A 210 -16.23 12.08 13.72
CA PRO A 210 -16.69 11.57 12.42
C PRO A 210 -16.71 12.62 11.30
N PRO A 211 -17.16 13.88 11.52
CA PRO A 211 -16.94 14.99 10.61
C PRO A 211 -15.49 15.16 10.12
N LEU A 212 -14.49 15.02 11.00
CA LEU A 212 -13.08 15.12 10.63
C LEU A 212 -12.67 13.96 9.70
N ILE A 213 -13.08 12.73 10.01
CA ILE A 213 -12.84 11.57 9.13
C ILE A 213 -13.43 11.80 7.74
N SER A 214 -14.69 12.24 7.70
CA SER A 214 -15.40 12.52 6.44
C SER A 214 -14.68 13.61 5.63
N MET A 215 -14.23 14.68 6.29
CA MET A 215 -13.43 15.73 5.66
C MET A 215 -12.12 15.18 5.08
N MET A 216 -11.38 14.36 5.83
CA MET A 216 -10.12 13.76 5.37
C MET A 216 -10.34 12.86 4.14
N ARG A 217 -11.37 12.02 4.16
CA ARG A 217 -11.71 11.17 3.01
C ARG A 217 -12.11 11.99 1.79
N LYS A 218 -12.90 13.05 1.97
CA LYS A 218 -13.29 13.95 0.88
C LYS A 218 -12.08 14.63 0.23
N MET A 219 -11.09 15.02 1.04
CA MET A 219 -9.82 15.54 0.50
C MET A 219 -9.07 14.47 -0.31
N GLN A 220 -9.02 13.22 0.16
CA GLN A 220 -8.41 12.12 -0.60
C GLN A 220 -9.16 11.85 -1.91
N GLU A 221 -10.50 11.89 -1.91
CA GLU A 221 -11.32 11.74 -3.11
C GLU A 221 -11.07 12.84 -4.15
N GLY A 222 -10.70 14.05 -3.71
CA GLY A 222 -10.27 15.14 -4.58
C GLY A 222 -8.98 14.85 -5.35
N THR A 223 -8.18 13.88 -4.93
CA THR A 223 -6.92 13.49 -5.60
C THR A 223 -7.13 12.52 -6.76
N LEU A 224 -8.30 11.86 -6.82
CA LEU A 224 -8.65 10.94 -7.91
C LEU A 224 -8.64 11.68 -9.24
N CYS A 225 -8.05 11.07 -10.26
CA CYS A 225 -7.90 11.66 -11.59
C CYS A 225 -8.42 10.73 -12.69
N CYS A 226 -8.74 11.31 -13.84
CA CYS A 226 -9.03 10.54 -15.05
C CYS A 226 -7.80 9.73 -15.49
N GLY A 227 -7.99 8.56 -16.10
CA GLY A 227 -6.90 7.72 -16.62
C GLY A 227 -6.16 8.28 -17.84
N VAL A 228 -6.78 9.22 -18.55
CA VAL A 228 -6.13 9.93 -19.65
C VAL A 228 -5.23 11.01 -19.06
N VAL A 229 -3.91 10.86 -19.22
CA VAL A 229 -2.87 11.72 -18.61
C VAL A 229 -3.02 13.22 -18.96
N SER A 230 -3.50 13.54 -20.17
CA SER A 230 -3.75 14.93 -20.58
C SER A 230 -5.03 15.53 -19.99
N CYS A 231 -5.89 14.72 -19.34
CA CYS A 231 -7.12 15.18 -18.74
C CYS A 231 -6.86 15.73 -17.34
N THR A 232 -7.33 16.95 -17.07
CA THR A 232 -7.15 17.63 -15.79
C THR A 232 -8.32 17.42 -14.82
N LEU A 233 -9.37 16.70 -15.22
CA LEU A 233 -10.53 16.44 -14.37
C LEU A 233 -10.17 15.51 -13.20
N ARG A 234 -10.62 15.93 -12.02
CA ARG A 234 -10.37 15.28 -10.73
C ARG A 234 -11.62 15.24 -9.87
N GLY A 235 -11.60 14.40 -8.84
CA GLY A 235 -12.69 14.23 -7.88
C GLY A 235 -13.56 13.02 -8.19
N ALA A 236 -13.93 12.26 -7.14
CA ALA A 236 -14.75 11.06 -7.28
C ALA A 236 -16.10 11.32 -7.96
N ASP A 237 -16.72 12.46 -7.68
CA ASP A 237 -18.02 12.91 -8.16
C ASP A 237 -18.07 13.17 -9.67
N LYS A 238 -16.93 13.53 -10.26
CA LYS A 238 -16.80 13.86 -11.69
C LYS A 238 -16.31 12.69 -12.54
N LEU A 239 -16.06 11.54 -11.92
CA LEU A 239 -15.36 10.42 -12.55
C LEU A 239 -16.10 9.09 -12.34
N THR A 240 -16.35 8.41 -13.45
CA THR A 240 -16.85 7.04 -13.48
C THR A 240 -15.72 6.04 -13.27
N VAL A 241 -15.99 4.98 -12.52
CA VAL A 241 -15.00 3.92 -12.22
C VAL A 241 -15.05 2.80 -13.25
N CYS A 242 -13.90 2.23 -13.60
CA CYS A 242 -13.81 1.03 -14.43
C CYS A 242 -14.60 -0.11 -13.80
N GLY A 243 -15.47 -0.74 -14.59
CA GLY A 243 -16.34 -1.81 -14.12
C GLY A 243 -15.62 -3.09 -13.67
N VAL A 244 -14.39 -3.31 -14.11
CA VAL A 244 -13.61 -4.54 -13.83
C VAL A 244 -12.69 -4.33 -12.63
N CYS A 245 -11.58 -3.60 -12.79
CA CYS A 245 -10.61 -3.40 -11.70
C CYS A 245 -11.12 -2.53 -10.55
N LYS A 246 -12.18 -1.75 -10.74
CA LYS A 246 -12.72 -0.78 -9.75
C LYS A 246 -11.73 0.29 -9.25
N ILE A 247 -10.61 0.49 -9.94
CA ILE A 247 -9.55 1.45 -9.55
C ILE A 247 -9.40 2.57 -10.59
N GLN A 248 -9.25 2.22 -11.87
CA GLN A 248 -9.10 3.22 -12.93
C GLN A 248 -10.39 4.02 -13.13
N ARG A 249 -10.29 5.35 -13.16
CA ARG A 249 -11.43 6.26 -13.32
C ARG A 249 -11.37 7.09 -14.60
N TYR A 250 -12.54 7.54 -15.09
CA TYR A 250 -12.68 8.34 -16.31
C TYR A 250 -13.81 9.37 -16.19
N CYS A 251 -13.62 10.58 -16.74
CA CYS A 251 -14.67 11.60 -16.78
C CYS A 251 -15.82 11.28 -17.75
N GLY A 252 -15.66 10.25 -18.59
CA GLY A 252 -16.69 9.80 -19.52
C GLY A 252 -16.27 8.57 -20.31
N LYS A 253 -17.23 7.98 -21.04
CA LYS A 253 -17.02 6.77 -21.86
C LYS A 253 -15.98 6.97 -22.96
N GLU A 254 -15.82 8.18 -23.47
CA GLU A 254 -14.84 8.50 -24.51
C GLU A 254 -13.41 8.32 -24.02
N HIS A 255 -13.08 8.87 -22.85
CA HIS A 255 -11.76 8.69 -22.23
C HIS A 255 -11.50 7.23 -21.83
N GLN A 256 -12.53 6.51 -21.39
CA GLN A 256 -12.42 5.07 -21.14
C GLN A 256 -12.08 4.30 -22.42
N LYS A 257 -12.81 4.56 -23.53
CA LYS A 257 -12.54 3.93 -24.83
C LYS A 257 -11.15 4.26 -25.37
N ALA A 258 -10.73 5.52 -25.26
CA ALA A 258 -9.42 5.99 -25.71
C ALA A 258 -8.28 5.34 -24.90
N ASP A 259 -8.49 5.10 -23.61
CA ASP A 259 -7.51 4.45 -22.75
C ASP A 259 -7.52 2.92 -22.85
N TRP A 260 -8.64 2.33 -23.29
CA TRP A 260 -8.86 0.88 -23.31
C TRP A 260 -7.78 0.10 -24.06
N LYS A 261 -7.23 0.66 -25.15
CA LYS A 261 -6.13 0.03 -25.89
C LYS A 261 -4.89 -0.26 -25.03
N TYR A 262 -4.70 0.46 -23.91
CA TYR A 262 -3.63 0.20 -22.93
C TYR A 262 -4.19 -0.47 -21.67
N HIS A 263 -5.27 0.06 -21.10
CA HIS A 263 -5.81 -0.42 -19.83
C HIS A 263 -6.17 -1.92 -19.85
N LYS A 264 -6.65 -2.44 -20.99
CA LYS A 264 -7.00 -3.87 -21.13
C LYS A 264 -5.84 -4.83 -20.82
N HIS A 265 -4.59 -4.37 -20.98
CA HIS A 265 -3.40 -5.17 -20.74
C HIS A 265 -3.01 -5.24 -19.26
N ILE A 266 -3.56 -4.36 -18.43
CA ILE A 266 -3.23 -4.28 -17.00
C ILE A 266 -4.46 -4.49 -16.11
N CYS A 267 -5.68 -4.34 -16.62
CA CYS A 267 -6.91 -4.42 -15.83
C CYS A 267 -7.09 -5.79 -15.16
N ALA A 268 -6.89 -5.83 -13.83
CA ALA A 268 -7.01 -7.01 -12.96
C ALA A 268 -6.21 -8.22 -13.46
N LYS A 269 -4.95 -7.99 -13.89
CA LYS A 269 -4.11 -9.03 -14.52
C LYS A 269 -3.13 -9.71 -13.58
N GLY A 270 -2.75 -9.10 -12.47
CA GLY A 270 -1.62 -9.57 -11.66
C GLY A 270 -0.30 -9.47 -12.44
N LEU A 271 0.67 -10.33 -12.10
CA LEU A 271 1.95 -10.39 -12.79
C LEU A 271 1.81 -11.09 -14.14
N VAL A 272 2.26 -10.40 -15.17
CA VAL A 272 2.31 -10.90 -16.55
C VAL A 272 3.78 -10.96 -16.95
N GLU A 273 4.30 -12.15 -17.16
CA GLU A 273 5.66 -12.36 -17.64
C GLU A 273 5.76 -11.90 -19.11
N PRO A 274 6.86 -11.23 -19.51
CA PRO A 274 7.13 -10.93 -20.91
C PRO A 274 7.13 -12.22 -21.74
N ALA A 275 6.59 -12.15 -22.96
CA ALA A 275 6.77 -13.24 -23.92
C ALA A 275 8.27 -13.40 -24.21
N ALA A 276 8.76 -14.65 -24.14
CA ALA A 276 10.13 -15.01 -24.48
C ALA A 276 10.46 -14.74 -25.96
#